data_AF-A0A538CZT2-F1
#
_entry.id   AF-A0A538CZT2-F1
#
_cell.length_a   1.000
_cell.length_b   1.000
_cell.length_c   1.000
_cell.angle_alpha   90.00
_cell.angle_beta   90.00
_cell.angle_gamma   90.00
#
_symmetry.space_group_name_H-M   'P 1'
#
loop_
_entity.id
_entity.type
_entity.pdbx_description
1 polymer ?
#
loop_
_entity_poly.entity_id
_entity_poly.type
_entity_poly.pdbx_seq_one_letter_code
_entity_poly.pdbx_strand_id
1 'polypeptide(L)'
;MLVVGPNGAGKTNLLESLHVGTQGFSPRTRNDANLIRFGREGARIALHGNRAGSLVELNVVLQVGAAKRASLNGARLQAAEQLRGEVATLVFTPDRLVVVKGGPAARRAYFDRALGRGTPTQAALPAEYGAALAQRNASLRGISLGYSTREALRPWTERVADLGAKLVAARRDAIAALEPLFAARAGELGLADAALRYEADSPSAESLEARLERDLDRGATGAGPHLDDVEILAGARDLRTFGSQG
;
A
#
# COMPACT_ATOMS: atom_id res chain seq x y z
N MET A 1 27.70 2.02 1.24
CA MET A 1 28.09 1.49 2.56
C MET A 1 27.85 -0.01 2.57
N LEU A 2 28.86 -0.81 2.93
CA LEU A 2 28.73 -2.25 3.12
C LEU A 2 28.68 -2.54 4.62
N VAL A 3 27.67 -3.30 5.07
CA VAL A 3 27.51 -3.69 6.47
C VAL A 3 27.58 -5.21 6.58
N VAL A 4 28.60 -5.72 7.25
CA VAL A 4 28.86 -7.16 7.41
C VAL A 4 28.93 -7.54 8.89
N GLY A 5 28.63 -8.79 9.20
CA GLY A 5 28.60 -9.31 10.58
C GLY A 5 27.80 -10.60 10.68
N PRO A 6 27.85 -11.31 11.83
CA PRO A 6 27.15 -12.58 12.01
C PRO A 6 25.62 -12.43 11.95
N ASN A 7 24.91 -13.55 11.80
CA ASN A 7 23.45 -13.57 11.89
C ASN A 7 23.00 -13.10 13.29
N GLY A 8 21.92 -12.32 13.35
CA GLY A 8 21.45 -11.72 14.60
C GLY A 8 22.19 -10.44 15.03
N ALA A 9 23.27 -10.03 14.36
CA ALA A 9 24.03 -8.82 14.70
C ALA A 9 23.29 -7.47 14.47
N GLY A 10 22.00 -7.50 14.11
CA GLY A 10 21.21 -6.29 13.89
C GLY A 10 21.37 -5.62 12.52
N LYS A 11 22.03 -6.26 11.55
CA LYS A 11 22.16 -5.75 10.16
C LYS A 11 20.80 -5.37 9.56
N THR A 12 19.80 -6.24 9.70
CA THR A 12 18.43 -5.98 9.24
C THR A 12 17.75 -4.88 10.04
N ASN A 13 18.03 -4.78 11.35
CA ASN A 13 17.47 -3.72 12.20
C ASN A 13 17.99 -2.33 11.79
N LEU A 14 19.22 -2.24 11.29
CA LEU A 14 19.76 -1.00 10.71
C LEU A 14 19.04 -0.61 9.41
N LEU A 15 18.79 -1.58 8.51
CA LEU A 15 18.02 -1.30 7.29
C LEU A 15 16.57 -0.93 7.62
N GLU A 16 15.99 -1.57 8.61
CA GLU A 16 14.64 -1.29 9.12
C GLU A 16 14.56 0.11 9.74
N SER A 17 15.56 0.54 10.52
CA SER A 17 15.56 1.89 11.10
C SER A 17 15.67 2.97 10.01
N LEU A 18 16.47 2.76 8.96
CA LEU A 18 16.51 3.64 7.80
C LEU A 18 15.16 3.70 7.08
N HIS A 19 14.49 2.55 6.91
CA HIS A 19 13.16 2.52 6.29
C HIS A 19 12.12 3.27 7.12
N VAL A 20 12.07 3.00 8.43
CA VAL A 20 11.13 3.69 9.33
C VAL A 20 11.42 5.20 9.37
N GLY A 21 12.68 5.60 9.46
CA GLY A 21 13.09 7.01 9.51
C GLY A 21 12.86 7.79 8.22
N THR A 22 12.75 7.12 7.07
CA THR A 22 12.49 7.77 5.76
C THR A 22 11.08 7.54 5.23
N GLN A 23 10.39 6.48 5.66
CA GLN A 23 9.07 6.11 5.12
C GLN A 23 7.96 6.19 6.17
N GLY A 24 8.29 6.25 7.46
CA GLY A 24 7.33 6.36 8.56
C GLY A 24 6.77 5.03 9.08
N PHE A 25 7.09 3.89 8.46
CA PHE A 25 6.58 2.57 8.86
C PHE A 25 7.64 1.48 8.72
N SER A 26 7.48 0.37 9.46
CA SER A 26 8.36 -0.80 9.32
C SER A 26 7.94 -1.65 8.12
N PRO A 27 8.90 -2.16 7.31
CA PRO A 27 8.59 -3.10 6.24
C PRO A 27 8.27 -4.51 6.76
N ARG A 28 8.47 -4.78 8.06
CA ARG A 28 8.37 -6.13 8.67
C ARG A 28 7.20 -6.29 9.65
N THR A 29 6.78 -5.20 10.31
CA THR A 29 5.74 -5.25 11.35
C THR A 29 4.83 -4.03 11.26
N ARG A 30 3.54 -4.23 11.58
CA ARG A 30 2.58 -3.14 11.82
C ARG A 30 2.54 -2.69 13.28
N ASN A 31 3.07 -3.51 14.19
CA ASN A 31 3.18 -3.17 15.60
C ASN A 31 4.48 -2.41 15.84
N ASP A 32 4.38 -1.09 15.99
CA ASP A 32 5.51 -0.20 16.24
C ASP A 32 6.24 -0.54 17.56
N ALA A 33 5.57 -1.17 18.54
CA ALA A 33 6.21 -1.58 19.80
C ALA A 33 7.29 -2.66 19.59
N ASN A 34 7.20 -3.46 18.52
CA ASN A 34 8.21 -4.46 18.17
C ASN A 34 9.54 -3.83 17.69
N LEU A 35 9.56 -2.52 17.41
CA LEU A 35 10.76 -1.77 17.05
C LEU A 35 11.49 -1.21 18.28
N ILE A 36 10.85 -1.28 19.45
CA ILE A 36 11.42 -0.79 20.71
C ILE A 36 12.23 -1.94 21.34
N ARG A 37 13.43 -1.60 21.83
CA ARG A 37 14.29 -2.57 22.53
C ARG A 37 13.54 -3.12 23.75
N PHE A 38 13.62 -4.44 23.97
CA PHE A 38 13.02 -5.08 25.15
C PHE A 38 13.45 -4.40 26.46
N GLY A 39 12.48 -4.22 27.37
CA GLY A 39 12.69 -3.53 28.65
C GLY A 39 12.87 -2.01 28.54
N ARG A 40 12.59 -1.40 27.38
CA ARG A 40 12.62 0.06 27.20
C ARG A 40 11.23 0.58 26.87
N GLU A 41 10.96 1.81 27.28
CA GLU A 41 9.65 2.47 27.09
C GLU A 41 9.53 3.17 25.73
N GLY A 42 10.65 3.34 25.01
CA GLY A 42 10.67 4.02 23.72
C GLY A 42 11.95 3.84 22.92
N ALA A 43 11.89 4.30 21.67
CA ALA A 43 12.99 4.34 20.73
C ALA A 43 12.95 5.63 19.91
N ARG A 44 14.11 6.07 19.44
CA ARG A 44 14.25 7.22 18.55
C ARG A 44 15.10 6.84 17.34
N ILE A 45 14.66 7.26 16.17
CA ILE A 45 15.41 7.23 14.92
C ILE A 45 15.63 8.68 14.51
N ALA A 46 16.88 9.10 14.40
CA ALA A 46 17.26 10.42 13.93
C ALA A 46 18.15 10.25 12.69
N LEU A 47 17.75 10.85 11.58
CA LEU A 47 18.49 10.84 10.32
C LEU A 47 18.84 12.28 9.96
N HIS A 48 20.09 12.49 9.57
CA HIS A 48 20.59 13.76 9.05
C HIS A 48 21.19 13.53 7.67
N GLY A 49 20.95 14.46 6.75
CA GLY A 49 21.46 14.36 5.40
C GLY A 49 21.42 15.69 4.66
N ASN A 50 21.78 15.64 3.38
CA ASN A 50 21.70 16.78 2.49
C ASN A 50 20.73 16.46 1.35
N ARG A 51 19.79 17.38 1.09
CA ARG A 51 18.87 17.35 -0.05
C ARG A 51 19.03 18.62 -0.86
N ALA A 52 19.49 18.49 -2.10
CA ALA A 52 19.67 19.62 -3.02
C ALA A 52 20.44 20.81 -2.41
N GLY A 53 21.46 20.53 -1.59
CA GLY A 53 22.29 21.53 -0.91
C GLY A 53 21.81 21.92 0.49
N SER A 54 20.57 21.57 0.88
CA SER A 54 20.03 21.89 2.21
C SER A 54 20.15 20.74 3.19
N LEU A 55 20.49 21.05 4.45
CA LEU A 55 20.44 20.06 5.53
C LEU A 55 18.98 19.62 5.78
N VAL A 56 18.78 18.33 5.93
CA VAL A 56 17.50 17.72 6.27
C VAL A 56 17.67 16.87 7.51
N GLU A 57 16.79 17.08 8.47
CA GLU A 57 16.67 16.28 9.69
C GLU A 57 15.31 15.60 9.73
N LEU A 58 15.33 14.27 9.81
CA LEU A 58 14.15 13.43 10.00
C LEU A 58 14.23 12.78 11.37
N ASN A 59 13.17 12.90 12.16
CA ASN A 59 13.08 12.23 13.45
C ASN A 59 11.81 11.40 13.53
N VAL A 60 11.93 10.18 14.05
CA VAL A 60 10.81 9.32 14.43
C VAL A 60 10.99 8.91 15.88
N VAL A 61 9.95 9.11 16.67
CA VAL A 61 9.87 8.73 18.09
C VAL A 61 8.78 7.68 18.27
N LEU A 62 9.16 6.56 18.87
CA LEU A 62 8.30 5.44 19.20
C LEU A 62 8.22 5.32 20.72
N GLN A 63 7.02 5.10 21.24
CA GLN A 63 6.76 4.96 22.67
C GLN A 63 5.75 3.83 22.88
N VAL A 64 5.97 3.00 23.90
CA VAL A 64 5.02 1.94 24.27
C VAL A 64 3.70 2.57 24.68
N GLY A 65 2.59 2.08 24.12
CA GLY A 65 1.24 2.57 24.43
C GLY A 65 0.91 3.97 23.87
N ALA A 66 1.77 4.55 23.04
CA ALA A 66 1.52 5.85 22.43
C ALA A 66 1.67 5.81 20.91
N ALA A 67 0.97 6.72 20.24
CA ALA A 67 1.09 6.88 18.79
C ALA A 67 2.51 7.35 18.42
N LYS A 68 3.06 6.73 17.37
CA LYS A 68 4.29 7.14 16.70
C LYS A 68 4.25 8.62 16.31
N ARG A 69 5.35 9.32 16.54
CA ARG A 69 5.51 10.74 16.21
C ARG A 69 6.67 10.93 15.24
N ALA A 70 6.51 11.81 14.28
CA ALA A 70 7.56 12.17 13.33
C ALA A 70 7.72 13.69 13.22
N SER A 71 8.93 14.14 12.92
CA SER A 71 9.23 15.53 12.59
C SER A 71 10.24 15.66 11.45
N LEU A 72 10.11 16.76 10.71
CA LEU A 72 10.99 17.20 9.63
C LEU A 72 11.56 18.57 10.02
N ASN A 73 12.88 18.69 10.12
CA ASN A 73 13.57 19.93 10.51
C ASN A 73 12.98 20.56 11.79
N GLY A 74 12.65 19.71 12.77
CA GLY A 74 12.03 20.12 14.04
C GLY A 74 10.51 20.29 13.99
N ALA A 75 9.89 20.47 12.81
CA ALA A 75 8.45 20.63 12.67
C ALA A 75 7.72 19.27 12.75
N ARG A 76 6.71 19.17 13.62
CA ARG A 76 5.92 17.93 13.79
C ARG A 76 5.03 17.66 12.58
N LEU A 77 5.04 16.42 12.11
CA LEU A 77 4.20 15.92 11.04
C LEU A 77 2.85 15.42 11.59
N GLN A 78 1.80 15.49 10.75
CA GLN A 78 0.48 14.95 11.08
C GLN A 78 0.47 13.42 11.03
N ALA A 79 1.22 12.85 10.09
CA ALA A 79 1.43 11.41 9.96
C ALA A 79 2.91 11.12 9.64
N ALA A 80 3.44 10.02 10.18
CA ALA A 80 4.83 9.62 9.93
C ALA A 80 5.07 9.30 8.44
N GLU A 81 4.03 8.84 7.75
CA GLU A 81 3.99 8.53 6.33
C GLU A 81 4.09 9.78 5.45
N GLN A 82 4.20 11.00 6.00
CA GLN A 82 4.60 12.17 5.21
C GLN A 82 6.10 12.13 4.87
N LEU A 83 6.94 11.45 5.68
CA LEU A 83 8.39 11.35 5.48
C LEU A 83 8.79 10.76 4.12
N ARG A 84 7.96 9.87 3.56
CA ARG A 84 8.21 9.22 2.25
C ARG A 84 8.16 10.19 1.07
N GLY A 85 7.60 11.39 1.25
CA GLY A 85 7.71 12.49 0.28
C GLY A 85 9.03 13.25 0.37
N GLU A 86 9.76 13.12 1.49
CA GLU A 86 10.97 13.90 1.76
C GLU A 86 12.24 13.20 1.26
N VAL A 87 12.31 11.88 1.41
CA VAL A 87 13.45 11.04 0.99
C VAL A 87 12.94 9.76 0.33
N ALA A 88 13.32 9.56 -0.93
CA ALA A 88 13.03 8.33 -1.65
C ALA A 88 13.89 7.18 -1.10
N THR A 89 13.27 6.20 -0.44
CA THR A 89 13.96 4.99 0.04
C THR A 89 13.22 3.73 -0.41
N LEU A 90 13.98 2.83 -1.01
CA LEU A 90 13.56 1.49 -1.37
C LEU A 90 14.40 0.49 -0.58
N VAL A 91 13.74 -0.48 0.03
CA VAL A 91 14.40 -1.60 0.70
C VAL A 91 14.07 -2.85 -0.06
N PHE A 92 15.09 -3.63 -0.41
CA PHE A 92 14.92 -4.97 -0.94
C PHE A 92 15.07 -5.95 0.23
N THR A 93 14.00 -6.66 0.57
CA THR A 93 14.03 -7.74 1.56
C THR A 93 13.52 -9.03 0.92
N PRO A 94 13.97 -10.21 1.40
CA PRO A 94 13.45 -11.50 0.93
C PRO A 94 11.92 -11.61 1.02
N ASP A 95 11.32 -11.02 2.07
CA ASP A 95 9.88 -11.01 2.29
C ASP A 95 9.08 -10.29 1.18
N ARG A 96 9.74 -9.48 0.32
CA ARG A 96 9.07 -8.82 -0.81
C ARG A 96 8.64 -9.78 -1.93
N LEU A 97 9.06 -11.04 -1.90
CA LEU A 97 8.48 -12.08 -2.75
C LEU A 97 6.97 -12.22 -2.57
N VAL A 98 6.40 -11.72 -1.46
CA VAL A 98 4.94 -11.65 -1.26
C VAL A 98 4.20 -10.84 -2.34
N VAL A 99 4.86 -9.92 -3.04
CA VAL A 99 4.23 -9.21 -4.16
C VAL A 99 3.95 -10.18 -5.32
N VAL A 100 4.84 -11.15 -5.55
CA VAL A 100 4.67 -12.15 -6.61
C VAL A 100 3.84 -13.34 -6.11
N LYS A 101 4.24 -13.94 -4.98
CA LYS A 101 3.64 -15.19 -4.47
C LYS A 101 2.43 -14.99 -3.57
N GLY A 102 2.23 -13.78 -3.06
CA GLY A 102 1.10 -13.48 -2.18
C GLY A 102 -0.22 -13.37 -2.92
N GLY A 103 -1.28 -13.13 -2.16
CA GLY A 103 -2.61 -12.89 -2.70
C GLY A 103 -2.80 -11.46 -3.27
N PRO A 104 -3.92 -11.22 -3.96
CA PRO A 104 -4.23 -9.93 -4.59
C PRO A 104 -4.11 -8.72 -3.65
N ALA A 105 -4.45 -8.88 -2.37
CA ALA A 105 -4.35 -7.82 -1.37
C ALA A 105 -2.91 -7.31 -1.17
N ALA A 106 -1.91 -8.20 -1.23
CA ALA A 106 -0.50 -7.81 -1.09
C ALA A 106 -0.02 -7.01 -2.32
N ARG A 107 -0.44 -7.41 -3.52
CA ARG A 107 -0.16 -6.69 -4.78
C ARG A 107 -0.85 -5.33 -4.82
N ARG A 108 -2.16 -5.27 -4.56
CA ARG A 108 -2.88 -3.98 -4.47
C ARG A 108 -2.19 -3.03 -3.51
N ALA A 109 -1.84 -3.49 -2.31
CA ALA A 109 -1.13 -2.66 -1.34
C ALA A 109 0.26 -2.20 -1.83
N TYR A 110 0.97 -3.01 -2.64
CA TYR A 110 2.23 -2.62 -3.26
C TYR A 110 2.02 -1.55 -4.33
N PHE A 111 1.12 -1.79 -5.29
CA PHE A 111 0.87 -0.88 -6.40
C PHE A 111 0.17 0.41 -5.96
N ASP A 112 -0.70 0.38 -4.95
CA ASP A 112 -1.29 1.58 -4.34
C ASP A 112 -0.22 2.48 -3.70
N ARG A 113 0.83 1.89 -3.11
CA ARG A 113 1.99 2.65 -2.61
C ARG A 113 2.88 3.17 -3.74
N ALA A 114 3.03 2.41 -4.82
CA ALA A 114 3.78 2.85 -6.00
C ALA A 114 3.07 4.03 -6.69
N LEU A 115 1.74 3.95 -6.82
CA LEU A 115 0.88 5.00 -7.32
C LEU A 115 1.11 6.32 -6.56
N GLY A 116 1.01 6.29 -5.22
CA GLY A 116 1.22 7.50 -4.41
C GLY A 116 2.63 8.10 -4.48
N ARG A 117 3.63 7.33 -4.94
CA ARG A 117 4.99 7.82 -5.17
C ARG A 117 5.16 8.41 -6.58
N GLY A 118 4.57 7.78 -7.59
CA GLY A 118 4.62 8.26 -8.97
C GLY A 118 3.73 9.49 -9.19
N THR A 119 2.58 9.53 -8.51
CA THR A 119 1.57 10.58 -8.65
C THR A 119 1.08 11.03 -7.28
N PRO A 120 1.83 11.92 -6.58
CA PRO A 120 1.53 12.33 -5.21
C PRO A 120 0.11 12.90 -5.01
N THR A 121 -0.46 13.54 -6.02
CA THR A 121 -1.85 14.07 -6.00
C THR A 121 -2.90 12.96 -5.87
N GLN A 122 -2.57 11.72 -6.21
CA GLN A 122 -3.45 10.54 -6.12
C GLN A 122 -3.12 9.65 -4.90
N ALA A 123 -2.16 10.03 -4.05
CA ALA A 123 -1.70 9.20 -2.93
C ALA A 123 -2.78 8.89 -1.88
N ALA A 124 -3.80 9.76 -1.75
CA ALA A 124 -4.90 9.58 -0.81
C ALA A 124 -6.01 8.67 -1.35
N LEU A 125 -6.08 8.47 -2.67
CA LEU A 125 -7.19 7.82 -3.36
C LEU A 125 -7.51 6.39 -2.86
N PRO A 126 -6.51 5.50 -2.62
CA PRO A 126 -6.79 4.17 -2.07
C PRO A 126 -7.41 4.22 -0.66
N ALA A 127 -6.97 5.16 0.18
CA ALA A 127 -7.47 5.30 1.54
C ALA A 127 -8.88 5.89 1.57
N GLU A 128 -9.15 6.92 0.75
CA GLU A 128 -10.48 7.51 0.58
C GLU A 128 -11.49 6.47 0.08
N TYR A 129 -11.10 5.68 -0.94
CA TYR A 129 -11.92 4.60 -1.45
C TYR A 129 -12.21 3.55 -0.37
N GLY A 130 -11.18 3.13 0.37
CA GLY A 130 -11.33 2.16 1.46
C GLY A 130 -12.29 2.65 2.56
N ALA A 131 -12.25 3.94 2.90
CA ALA A 131 -13.16 4.55 3.87
C ALA A 131 -14.61 4.56 3.35
N ALA A 132 -14.84 4.99 2.11
CA ALA A 132 -16.18 4.97 1.49
C ALA A 132 -16.74 3.55 1.38
N LEU A 133 -15.91 2.58 1.01
CA LEU A 133 -16.27 1.16 0.95
C LEU A 133 -16.68 0.62 2.32
N ALA A 134 -15.95 0.99 3.38
CA ALA A 134 -16.28 0.59 4.74
C ALA A 134 -17.65 1.12 5.17
N GLN A 135 -17.97 2.38 4.84
CA GLN A 135 -19.28 2.99 5.12
C GLN A 135 -20.41 2.32 4.33
N ARG A 136 -20.20 2.01 3.04
CA ARG A 136 -21.17 1.25 2.24
C ARG A 136 -21.41 -0.13 2.85
N ASN A 137 -20.36 -0.85 3.20
CA ASN A 137 -20.47 -2.19 3.81
C ASN A 137 -21.14 -2.15 5.20
N ALA A 138 -20.90 -1.12 5.99
CA ALA A 138 -21.60 -0.92 7.26
C ALA A 138 -23.11 -0.66 7.02
N SER A 139 -23.45 0.15 6.01
CA SER A 139 -24.84 0.44 5.64
C SER A 139 -25.58 -0.82 5.15
N LEU A 140 -24.93 -1.65 4.31
CA LEU A 140 -25.50 -2.94 3.86
C LEU A 140 -25.87 -3.84 5.05
N ARG A 141 -24.96 -4.00 6.02
CA ARG A 141 -25.22 -4.77 7.24
C ARG A 141 -26.30 -4.13 8.10
N GLY A 142 -26.31 -2.79 8.18
CA GLY A 142 -27.34 -2.03 8.89
C GLY A 142 -28.73 -2.26 8.32
N ILE A 143 -28.89 -2.33 7.00
CA ILE A 143 -30.17 -2.63 6.34
C ILE A 143 -30.64 -4.05 6.70
N SER A 144 -29.74 -5.05 6.62
CA SER A 144 -30.09 -6.43 6.98
C SER A 144 -30.54 -6.59 8.44
N LEU A 145 -30.11 -5.71 9.33
CA LEU A 145 -30.46 -5.71 10.75
C LEU A 145 -31.60 -4.73 11.10
N GLY A 146 -32.14 -3.99 10.11
CA GLY A 146 -33.21 -3.01 10.33
C GLY A 146 -32.76 -1.66 10.93
N TYR A 147 -31.46 -1.39 10.99
CA TYR A 147 -30.89 -0.13 11.53
C TYR A 147 -30.60 0.94 10.46
N SER A 148 -30.83 0.64 9.18
CA SER A 148 -30.56 1.55 8.06
C SER A 148 -31.56 1.34 6.94
N THR A 149 -31.67 2.30 6.02
CA THR A 149 -32.58 2.22 4.85
C THR A 149 -31.80 2.14 3.55
N ARG A 150 -32.46 1.67 2.48
CA ARG A 150 -31.88 1.71 1.13
C ARG A 150 -31.55 3.13 0.69
N GLU A 151 -32.33 4.15 1.08
CA GLU A 151 -31.99 5.53 0.75
C GLU A 151 -30.69 6.00 1.41
N ALA A 152 -30.44 5.56 2.65
CA ALA A 152 -29.21 5.88 3.37
C ALA A 152 -27.95 5.25 2.72
N LEU A 153 -28.11 4.20 1.91
CA LEU A 153 -27.01 3.56 1.17
C LEU A 153 -26.58 4.37 -0.06
N ARG A 154 -27.50 5.10 -0.71
CA ARG A 154 -27.28 5.74 -2.02
C ARG A 154 -26.06 6.68 -2.07
N PRO A 155 -25.84 7.60 -1.10
CA PRO A 155 -24.66 8.48 -1.11
C PRO A 155 -23.35 7.68 -1.08
N TRP A 156 -23.33 6.54 -0.39
CA TRP A 156 -22.16 5.66 -0.34
C TRP A 156 -21.97 4.87 -1.62
N THR A 157 -23.06 4.44 -2.28
CA THR A 157 -22.98 3.82 -3.61
C THR A 157 -22.38 4.79 -4.64
N GLU A 158 -22.84 6.04 -4.69
CA GLU A 158 -22.30 7.07 -5.58
C GLU A 158 -20.82 7.36 -5.27
N ARG A 159 -20.48 7.50 -3.99
CA ARG A 159 -19.10 7.77 -3.57
C ARG A 159 -18.15 6.62 -3.88
N VAL A 160 -18.58 5.37 -3.68
CA VAL A 160 -17.80 4.16 -4.01
C VAL A 160 -17.62 4.01 -5.51
N ALA A 161 -18.64 4.34 -6.32
CA ALA A 161 -18.52 4.35 -7.77
C ALA A 161 -17.50 5.40 -8.25
N ASP A 162 -17.64 6.65 -7.82
CA ASP A 162 -16.75 7.75 -8.21
C ASP A 162 -15.28 7.49 -7.84
N LEU A 163 -15.03 7.17 -6.56
CA LEU A 163 -13.67 6.88 -6.09
C LEU A 163 -13.12 5.59 -6.70
N GLY A 164 -13.99 4.59 -6.92
CA GLY A 164 -13.61 3.33 -7.53
C GLY A 164 -13.17 3.49 -8.98
N ALA A 165 -13.93 4.23 -9.79
CA ALA A 165 -13.58 4.53 -11.17
C ALA A 165 -12.25 5.31 -11.27
N LYS A 166 -12.06 6.31 -10.40
CA LYS A 166 -10.80 7.05 -10.30
C LYS A 166 -9.63 6.14 -9.93
N LEU A 167 -9.81 5.23 -8.98
CA LEU A 167 -8.75 4.32 -8.54
C LEU A 167 -8.38 3.30 -9.62
N VAL A 168 -9.35 2.78 -10.37
CA VAL A 168 -9.11 1.90 -11.52
C VAL A 168 -8.29 2.65 -12.58
N ALA A 169 -8.69 3.86 -12.95
CA ALA A 169 -7.95 4.67 -13.91
C ALA A 169 -6.50 4.95 -13.45
N ALA A 170 -6.33 5.40 -12.20
CA ALA A 170 -5.02 5.66 -11.62
C ALA A 170 -4.11 4.43 -11.60
N ARG A 171 -4.65 3.25 -11.28
CA ARG A 171 -3.90 1.99 -11.32
C ARG A 171 -3.51 1.59 -12.74
N ARG A 172 -4.41 1.73 -13.72
CA ARG A 172 -4.09 1.48 -15.14
C ARG A 172 -2.92 2.34 -15.60
N ASP A 173 -2.97 3.64 -15.33
CA ASP A 173 -1.91 4.58 -15.70
C ASP A 173 -0.57 4.22 -15.03
N ALA A 174 -0.60 3.95 -13.72
CA ALA A 174 0.61 3.58 -12.98
C ALA A 174 1.22 2.26 -13.49
N ILE A 175 0.39 1.27 -13.81
CA ILE A 175 0.88 -0.03 -14.29
C ILE A 175 1.38 0.08 -15.73
N ALA A 176 0.70 0.83 -16.59
CA ALA A 176 1.18 1.11 -17.95
C ALA A 176 2.53 1.82 -17.96
N ALA A 177 2.77 2.74 -17.01
CA ALA A 177 4.07 3.40 -16.85
C ALA A 177 5.17 2.46 -16.33
N LEU A 178 4.82 1.47 -15.50
CA LEU A 178 5.75 0.51 -14.91
C LEU A 178 6.06 -0.67 -15.82
N GLU A 179 5.12 -1.10 -16.65
CA GLU A 179 5.20 -2.29 -17.51
C GLU A 179 6.48 -2.34 -18.36
N PRO A 180 6.87 -1.30 -19.13
CA PRO A 180 8.06 -1.39 -19.99
C PRO A 180 9.36 -1.48 -19.17
N LEU A 181 9.40 -0.81 -18.01
CA LEU A 181 10.54 -0.87 -17.09
C LEU A 181 10.65 -2.25 -16.44
N PHE A 182 9.50 -2.85 -16.08
CA PHE A 182 9.43 -4.20 -15.54
C PHE A 182 9.89 -5.21 -16.58
N ALA A 183 9.35 -5.16 -17.80
CA ALA A 183 9.70 -6.07 -18.89
C ALA A 183 11.20 -6.05 -19.19
N ALA A 184 11.80 -4.86 -19.30
CA ALA A 184 13.23 -4.70 -19.53
C ALA A 184 14.08 -5.33 -18.42
N ARG A 185 13.78 -5.02 -17.15
CA ARG A 185 14.56 -5.52 -16.00
C ARG A 185 14.34 -7.01 -15.76
N ALA A 186 13.15 -7.52 -15.99
CA ALA A 186 12.85 -8.94 -15.92
C ALA A 186 13.58 -9.71 -17.03
N GLY A 187 13.65 -9.15 -18.24
CA GLY A 187 14.44 -9.71 -19.34
C GLY A 187 15.93 -9.81 -19.03
N GLU A 188 16.52 -8.77 -18.41
CA GLU A 188 17.92 -8.80 -17.92
C GLU A 188 18.17 -9.93 -16.90
N LEU A 189 17.13 -10.35 -16.18
CA LEU A 189 17.15 -11.42 -15.18
C LEU A 189 16.73 -12.79 -15.75
N GLY A 190 16.53 -12.91 -17.07
CA GLY A 190 16.18 -14.17 -17.74
C GLY A 190 14.69 -14.49 -17.78
N LEU A 191 13.81 -13.58 -17.33
CA LEU A 191 12.36 -13.69 -17.50
C LEU A 191 11.95 -13.05 -18.82
N ALA A 192 12.07 -13.81 -19.91
CA ALA A 192 11.62 -13.38 -21.23
C ALA A 192 10.10 -13.13 -21.26
N ASP A 193 9.68 -12.15 -22.05
CA ASP A 193 8.27 -11.76 -22.23
C ASP A 193 7.53 -11.49 -20.91
N ALA A 194 8.24 -10.95 -19.92
CA ALA A 194 7.63 -10.61 -18.65
C ALA A 194 6.75 -9.37 -18.78
N ALA A 195 5.54 -9.43 -18.22
CA ALA A 195 4.55 -8.35 -18.34
C ALA A 195 3.81 -8.11 -17.02
N LEU A 196 3.37 -6.87 -16.82
CA LEU A 196 2.40 -6.49 -15.81
C LEU A 196 1.08 -6.16 -16.49
N ARG A 197 -0.02 -6.74 -16.01
CA ARG A 197 -1.37 -6.45 -16.56
C ARG A 197 -2.35 -6.11 -15.46
N TYR A 198 -3.22 -5.14 -15.76
CA TYR A 198 -4.31 -4.76 -14.87
C TYR A 198 -5.56 -4.52 -15.70
N GLU A 199 -6.38 -5.56 -15.77
CA GLU A 199 -7.67 -5.56 -16.45
C GLU A 199 -8.76 -5.57 -15.37
N ALA A 200 -9.48 -4.46 -15.28
CA ALA A 200 -10.51 -4.27 -14.27
C ALA A 200 -11.58 -3.33 -14.80
N ASP A 201 -12.85 -3.59 -14.51
CA ASP A 201 -13.94 -2.70 -14.87
C ASP A 201 -14.08 -1.56 -13.86
N SER A 202 -14.33 -0.35 -14.36
CA SER A 202 -14.66 0.78 -13.51
C SER A 202 -16.07 0.59 -12.93
N PRO A 203 -16.26 0.63 -11.60
CA PRO A 203 -17.59 0.53 -11.02
C PRO A 203 -18.40 1.80 -11.35
N SER A 204 -19.65 1.63 -11.77
CA SER A 204 -20.66 2.68 -11.84
C SER A 204 -21.71 2.51 -10.73
N ALA A 205 -22.46 3.58 -10.43
CA ALA A 205 -23.59 3.49 -9.50
C ALA A 205 -24.62 2.46 -10.00
N GLU A 206 -24.91 2.39 -11.30
CA GLU A 206 -25.84 1.38 -11.83
C GLU A 206 -25.29 -0.04 -11.68
N SER A 207 -23.98 -0.24 -11.91
CA SER A 207 -23.35 -1.57 -11.76
C SER A 207 -23.39 -2.08 -10.32
N LEU A 208 -23.31 -1.18 -9.34
CA LEU A 208 -23.41 -1.49 -7.92
C LEU A 208 -24.87 -1.73 -7.49
N GLU A 209 -25.80 -0.94 -8.02
CA GLU A 209 -27.24 -1.09 -7.76
C GLU A 209 -27.77 -2.40 -8.33
N ALA A 210 -27.35 -2.80 -9.53
CA ALA A 210 -27.68 -4.09 -10.14
C ALA A 210 -27.21 -5.31 -9.32
N ARG A 211 -26.33 -5.09 -8.33
CA ARG A 211 -25.81 -6.13 -7.43
C ARG A 211 -26.33 -5.99 -6.01
N LEU A 212 -27.21 -5.02 -5.73
CA LEU A 212 -27.62 -4.65 -4.39
C LEU A 212 -28.15 -5.84 -3.58
N GLU A 213 -29.05 -6.65 -4.14
CA GLU A 213 -29.62 -7.80 -3.41
C GLU A 213 -28.53 -8.80 -2.98
N ARG A 214 -27.59 -9.13 -3.88
CA ARG A 214 -26.46 -10.01 -3.57
C ARG A 214 -25.51 -9.40 -2.54
N ASP A 215 -25.32 -8.09 -2.58
CA ASP A 215 -24.48 -7.36 -1.64
C ASP A 215 -25.12 -7.27 -0.25
N LEU A 216 -26.46 -7.16 -0.17
CA LEU A 216 -27.24 -7.20 1.06
C LEU A 216 -27.12 -8.57 1.73
N ASP A 217 -27.34 -9.65 0.99
CA ASP A 217 -27.21 -11.03 1.48
C ASP A 217 -25.82 -11.31 2.07
N ARG A 218 -24.78 -10.73 1.46
CA ARG A 218 -23.37 -10.91 1.87
C ARG A 218 -22.93 -9.92 2.95
N GLY A 219 -23.65 -8.82 3.14
CA GLY A 219 -23.21 -7.71 3.99
C GLY A 219 -21.90 -7.05 3.52
N ALA A 220 -21.60 -7.15 2.22
CA ALA A 220 -20.35 -6.66 1.62
C ALA A 220 -20.53 -6.34 0.14
N THR A 221 -19.85 -5.29 -0.31
CA THR A 221 -19.80 -4.86 -1.71
C THR A 221 -19.10 -5.90 -2.57
N GLY A 222 -19.77 -6.39 -3.62
CA GLY A 222 -19.26 -7.44 -4.50
C GLY A 222 -18.57 -6.96 -5.78
N ALA A 223 -18.35 -5.65 -5.96
CA ALA A 223 -17.75 -5.08 -7.17
C ALA A 223 -16.84 -3.88 -6.90
N GLY A 224 -15.78 -3.74 -7.69
CA GLY A 224 -14.88 -2.59 -7.68
C GLY A 224 -13.45 -2.92 -7.24
N PRO A 225 -12.57 -1.91 -7.18
CA PRO A 225 -11.11 -2.11 -7.15
C PRO A 225 -10.52 -2.77 -5.90
N HIS A 226 -11.32 -3.01 -4.86
CA HIS A 226 -10.90 -3.83 -3.73
C HIS A 226 -10.85 -5.33 -4.06
N LEU A 227 -11.43 -5.76 -5.18
CA LEU A 227 -11.46 -7.16 -5.62
C LEU A 227 -10.46 -7.45 -6.74
N ASP A 228 -10.06 -6.45 -7.51
CA ASP A 228 -9.15 -6.59 -8.66
C ASP A 228 -7.76 -7.12 -8.28
N ASP A 229 -7.02 -7.57 -9.28
CA ASP A 229 -5.65 -8.03 -9.12
C ASP A 229 -4.74 -7.47 -10.22
N VAL A 230 -3.44 -7.44 -9.94
CA VAL A 230 -2.40 -7.14 -10.94
C VAL A 230 -1.74 -8.45 -11.30
N GLU A 231 -1.82 -8.82 -12.58
CA GLU A 231 -1.16 -10.01 -13.09
C GLU A 231 0.32 -9.73 -13.33
N ILE A 232 1.15 -10.71 -12.96
CA ILE A 232 2.59 -10.68 -13.19
C ILE A 232 2.91 -11.93 -14.01
N LEU A 233 3.29 -11.74 -15.26
CA LEU A 233 3.43 -12.80 -16.25
C LEU A 233 4.88 -12.99 -16.68
N ALA A 234 5.19 -14.20 -17.16
CA ALA A 234 6.36 -14.49 -17.99
C ALA A 234 5.88 -15.30 -19.21
N GLY A 235 5.87 -14.67 -20.39
CA GLY A 235 5.15 -15.16 -21.55
C GLY A 235 3.66 -15.33 -21.24
N ALA A 236 3.14 -16.55 -21.43
CA ALA A 236 1.73 -16.87 -21.13
C ALA A 236 1.49 -17.37 -19.69
N ARG A 237 2.52 -17.42 -18.83
CA ARG A 237 2.43 -18.04 -17.50
C ARG A 237 2.24 -16.99 -16.41
N ASP A 238 1.26 -17.21 -15.53
CA ASP A 238 1.10 -16.48 -14.27
C ASP A 238 2.23 -16.87 -13.30
N LEU A 239 3.14 -15.93 -13.00
CA LEU A 239 4.29 -16.16 -12.12
C LEU A 239 3.88 -16.44 -10.67
N ARG A 240 2.66 -16.07 -10.25
CA ARG A 240 2.14 -16.47 -8.93
C ARG A 240 1.93 -17.98 -8.85
N THR A 241 1.37 -18.57 -9.90
CA THR A 241 0.97 -19.98 -9.94
C THR A 241 2.13 -20.87 -10.37
N PHE A 242 2.92 -20.43 -11.35
CA PHE A 242 3.92 -21.26 -12.03
C PHE A 242 5.36 -20.78 -11.81
N GLY A 243 5.57 -19.65 -11.12
CA GLY A 243 6.90 -19.12 -10.86
C GLY A 243 7.68 -19.94 -9.82
N SER A 244 8.93 -20.28 -10.16
CA SER A 244 9.90 -20.83 -9.21
C SER A 244 10.26 -19.83 -8.11
N GLN A 245 11.11 -20.21 -7.16
CA GLN A 245 11.63 -19.26 -6.15
C GLN A 245 12.75 -18.37 -6.68
N GLY A 246 13.48 -18.85 -7.69
CA GLY A 246 14.49 -18.07 -8.41
C GLY A 246 13.88 -17.14 -9.44
#